data_AF-A0A9E3KDH7-F1
#
_entry.id   AF-A0A9E3KDH7-F1
#
_cell.length_a   1.000
_cell.length_b   1.000
_cell.length_c   1.000
_cell.angle_alpha   90.00
_cell.angle_beta   90.00
_cell.angle_gamma   90.00
#
_symmetry.space_group_name_H-M   'P 1'
#
loop_
_entity.id
_entity.type
_entity.pdbx_description
1 polymer ?
#
loop_
_entity_poly.entity_id
_entity_poly.type
_entity_poly.pdbx_seq_one_letter_code
_entity_poly.pdbx_strand_id
1 'polypeptide(L)'
;MKMILKLIGILILLPLVYVIGVILLGQLTYYSPKDVESINNMDKPHALSDSSFTELIWNIGYAGLGKDMDFFFDEGKQVRCTKVQHQTYFDGVEN
;
A
#
# COMPACT_ATOMS: atom_id res chain seq x y z
N MET A 1 43.13 5.73 -22.57
CA MET A 1 42.76 6.85 -21.64
C MET A 1 41.40 7.47 -21.95
N LYS A 2 41.18 8.09 -23.13
CA LYS A 2 39.88 8.74 -23.48
C LYS A 2 38.66 7.81 -23.42
N MET A 3 38.82 6.55 -23.82
CA MET A 3 37.75 5.54 -23.76
C MET A 3 37.37 5.15 -22.32
N ILE A 4 38.36 5.05 -21.43
CA ILE A 4 38.17 4.75 -20.01
C ILE A 4 37.47 5.91 -19.31
N LEU A 5 37.87 7.15 -19.61
CA LEU A 5 37.21 8.37 -19.12
C LEU A 5 35.74 8.45 -19.55
N LYS A 6 35.42 8.09 -20.81
CA LYS A 6 34.03 8.01 -21.27
C LYS A 6 33.23 6.93 -20.54
N LEU A 7 33.83 5.75 -20.32
CA LEU A 7 33.20 4.65 -19.59
C LEU A 7 32.88 5.03 -18.14
N ILE A 8 33.82 5.66 -17.44
CA ILE A 8 33.61 6.17 -16.07
C ILE A 8 32.53 7.26 -16.07
N GLY A 9 32.55 8.16 -17.06
CA GLY A 9 31.52 9.18 -17.23
C GLY A 9 30.12 8.59 -17.40
N ILE A 10 29.96 7.57 -18.24
CA ILE A 10 28.68 6.87 -18.44
C ILE A 10 28.25 6.16 -17.15
N LEU A 11 29.17 5.49 -16.45
CA LEU A 11 28.89 4.76 -15.22
C LEU A 11 28.33 5.68 -14.11
N ILE A 12 28.73 6.95 -14.09
CA ILE A 12 28.23 7.97 -13.15
C ILE A 12 26.95 8.64 -13.68
N LEU A 13 26.91 8.95 -14.98
CA LEU A 13 25.79 9.68 -15.59
C LEU A 13 24.50 8.85 -15.61
N LEU A 14 24.59 7.56 -15.90
CA LEU A 14 23.43 6.68 -16.05
C LEU A 14 22.60 6.56 -14.76
N PRO A 15 23.18 6.27 -13.57
CA PRO A 15 22.42 6.29 -12.32
C PRO A 15 21.91 7.68 -11.97
N LEU A 16 22.66 8.75 -12.26
CA LEU A 16 22.20 10.12 -12.01
C LEU A 16 20.94 10.46 -12.83
N VAL A 17 20.95 10.14 -14.12
CA VAL A 17 19.80 10.32 -15.01
C VAL A 17 18.61 9.48 -14.53
N TYR A 18 18.84 8.25 -14.09
CA TYR A 18 17.80 7.39 -13.54
C TYR A 18 17.13 8.03 -12.30
N VAL A 19 17.91 8.46 -11.31
CA VAL A 19 17.39 9.09 -10.09
C VAL A 19 16.59 10.35 -10.41
N ILE A 20 17.13 11.22 -11.26
CA ILE A 20 16.43 12.45 -11.69
C ILE A 20 15.13 12.09 -12.42
N GLY A 21 15.15 11.10 -13.32
CA GLY A 21 13.98 10.65 -14.05
C GLY A 21 12.87 10.13 -13.14
N VAL A 22 13.20 9.33 -12.13
CA VAL A 22 12.24 8.82 -11.15
C VAL A 22 11.64 9.94 -10.32
N ILE A 23 12.45 10.91 -9.87
CA ILE A 23 11.96 12.06 -9.10
C ILE A 23 10.99 12.89 -9.95
N LEU A 24 11.35 13.18 -11.21
CA LEU A 24 10.49 13.94 -12.12
C LEU A 24 9.19 13.19 -12.43
N LEU A 25 9.26 11.88 -12.69
CA LEU A 25 8.08 11.06 -12.90
C LEU A 25 7.17 11.09 -11.67
N GLY A 26 7.75 10.95 -10.46
CA GLY A 26 7.03 11.04 -9.20
C GLY A 26 6.31 12.38 -9.05
N GLN A 27 6.98 13.50 -9.34
CA GLN A 27 6.37 14.83 -9.29
C GLN A 27 5.22 15.02 -10.29
N LEU A 28 5.39 14.53 -11.53
CA LEU A 28 4.37 14.66 -12.58
C LEU A 28 3.16 13.75 -12.35
N THR A 29 3.36 12.62 -11.67
CA THR A 29 2.30 11.65 -11.35
C THR A 29 1.77 11.79 -9.92
N TYR A 30 2.31 12.76 -9.15
CA TYR A 30 1.89 13.00 -7.79
C TYR A 30 0.45 13.52 -7.78
N TYR A 31 -0.47 12.66 -7.36
CA TYR A 31 -1.85 13.05 -7.14
C TYR A 31 -1.95 13.82 -5.83
N SER A 32 -2.28 15.11 -5.92
CA SER A 32 -2.59 15.95 -4.76
C SER A 32 -4.09 16.24 -4.75
N PRO A 33 -4.90 15.45 -4.02
CA PRO A 33 -6.33 15.75 -3.86
C PRO A 33 -6.51 17.09 -3.14
N LYS A 34 -7.72 17.64 -3.22
CA LYS A 34 -8.08 18.83 -2.45
C LYS A 34 -8.32 18.44 -0.99
N ASP A 35 -8.03 19.36 -0.07
CA ASP A 35 -8.30 19.15 1.36
C ASP A 35 -9.78 18.90 1.65
N VAL A 36 -10.66 19.43 0.80
CA VAL A 36 -12.10 19.23 0.85
C VAL A 36 -12.64 19.01 -0.56
N GLU A 37 -13.34 17.90 -0.75
CA GLU A 37 -14.06 17.59 -1.99
C GLU A 37 -15.57 17.76 -1.76
N SER A 38 -16.22 18.51 -2.67
CA SER A 38 -17.67 18.64 -2.64
C SER A 38 -18.31 17.36 -3.15
N ILE A 39 -18.87 16.59 -2.24
CA ILE A 39 -19.76 15.48 -2.58
C ILE A 39 -21.06 16.07 -3.14
N ASN A 40 -21.36 15.78 -4.42
CA ASN A 40 -22.70 15.98 -4.94
C ASN A 40 -23.59 14.94 -4.23
N ASN A 41 -24.40 15.39 -3.28
CA ASN A 41 -25.44 14.57 -2.66
C ASN A 41 -26.41 14.13 -3.77
N MET A 42 -26.18 12.95 -4.35
CA MET A 42 -27.20 12.28 -5.13
C MET A 42 -28.22 11.74 -4.14
N ASP A 43 -29.44 12.19 -4.35
CA ASP A 43 -30.69 11.79 -3.71
C ASP A 43 -30.84 12.10 -2.23
N LYS A 44 -32.05 12.59 -1.90
CA LYS A 44 -32.51 12.78 -0.53
C LYS A 44 -32.22 11.48 0.23
N PRO A 45 -31.43 11.52 1.32
CA PRO A 45 -31.21 10.31 2.10
C PRO A 45 -32.56 9.76 2.51
N HIS A 46 -32.79 8.46 2.27
CA HIS A 46 -33.95 7.79 2.82
C HIS A 46 -33.90 7.99 4.33
N ALA A 47 -34.90 8.67 4.89
CA ALA A 47 -35.02 8.79 6.33
C ALA A 47 -35.20 7.37 6.88
N LEU A 48 -34.21 6.91 7.65
CA LEU A 48 -34.32 5.65 8.37
C LEU A 48 -35.46 5.80 9.38
N SER A 49 -36.40 4.87 9.36
CA SER A 49 -37.58 4.89 10.25
C SER A 49 -37.24 4.51 11.69
N ASP A 50 -36.04 4.02 11.94
CA ASP A 50 -35.54 3.57 13.24
C ASP A 50 -34.42 4.52 13.71
N SER A 51 -34.44 4.85 15.00
CA SER A 51 -33.45 5.72 15.65
C SER A 51 -32.35 4.94 16.36
N SER A 52 -32.40 3.60 16.32
CA SER A 52 -31.45 2.72 16.99
C SER A 52 -30.64 1.89 15.99
N PHE A 53 -29.31 2.06 16.04
CA PHE A 53 -28.36 1.26 15.27
C PHE A 53 -27.38 0.60 16.23
N THR A 54 -27.12 -0.68 16.02
CA THR A 54 -26.01 -1.39 16.67
C THR A 54 -25.00 -1.73 15.59
N GLU A 55 -23.87 -1.06 15.61
CA GLU A 55 -22.77 -1.30 14.69
C GLU A 55 -21.64 -2.02 15.42
N LEU A 56 -21.15 -3.10 14.84
CA LEU A 56 -19.96 -3.80 15.32
C LEU A 56 -18.80 -3.45 14.42
N ILE A 57 -17.82 -2.73 14.97
CA ILE A 57 -16.51 -2.61 14.36
C ILE A 57 -15.63 -3.68 14.98
N TRP A 58 -15.34 -4.72 14.21
CA TRP A 58 -14.50 -5.84 14.66
C TRP A 58 -13.24 -5.93 13.82
N ASN A 59 -12.09 -5.83 14.47
CA ASN A 59 -10.81 -6.15 13.86
C ASN A 59 -10.61 -7.68 13.92
N ILE A 60 -10.74 -8.34 12.77
CA ILE A 60 -10.55 -9.80 12.62
C ILE A 60 -9.07 -10.20 12.44
N GLY A 61 -8.14 -9.27 12.67
CA GLY A 61 -6.72 -9.45 12.43
C GLY A 61 -6.31 -9.22 10.97
N TYR A 62 -5.11 -9.67 10.62
CA TYR A 62 -4.57 -9.56 9.27
C TYR A 62 -5.00 -10.78 8.46
N ALA A 63 -6.08 -10.66 7.69
CA ALA A 63 -6.60 -11.73 6.82
C ALA A 63 -5.48 -12.27 5.90
N GLY A 64 -4.97 -13.47 6.19
CA GLY A 64 -3.82 -14.07 5.51
C GLY A 64 -2.56 -14.28 6.37
N LEU A 65 -2.53 -13.80 7.61
CA LEU A 65 -1.50 -14.11 8.60
C LEU A 65 -2.00 -15.19 9.57
N GLY A 66 -1.25 -16.28 9.64
CA GLY A 66 -1.56 -17.44 10.48
C GLY A 66 -0.96 -17.40 11.88
N LYS A 67 -1.27 -18.43 12.66
CA LYS A 67 -0.72 -18.61 14.03
C LYS A 67 0.81 -18.65 14.10
N ASP A 68 1.47 -18.95 12.98
CA ASP A 68 2.92 -19.07 12.90
C ASP A 68 3.58 -17.72 12.54
N MET A 69 2.81 -16.63 12.43
CA MET A 69 3.31 -15.29 12.11
C MET A 69 3.62 -14.52 13.37
N ASP A 70 4.76 -13.83 13.36
CA ASP A 70 5.16 -12.94 14.44
C ASP A 70 4.87 -11.48 14.07
N PHE A 71 4.53 -10.66 15.07
CA PHE A 71 4.49 -9.21 14.88
C PHE A 71 5.90 -8.65 14.78
N PHE A 72 6.09 -7.70 13.85
CA PHE A 72 7.39 -7.10 13.58
C PHE A 72 8.03 -6.45 14.81
N PHE A 73 7.21 -5.86 15.69
CA PHE A 73 7.67 -5.15 16.87
C PHE A 73 7.94 -6.04 18.08
N ASP A 74 7.58 -7.33 18.02
CA ASP A 74 7.70 -8.28 19.14
C ASP A 74 8.94 -9.18 19.00
N GLU A 75 10.03 -8.65 18.43
CA GLU A 75 11.26 -9.41 18.11
C GLU A 75 11.01 -10.65 17.22
N GLY A 76 9.90 -10.62 16.49
CA GLY A 76 9.44 -11.68 15.62
C GLY A 76 10.40 -12.02 14.49
N LYS A 77 10.55 -13.31 14.20
CA LYS A 77 11.41 -13.79 13.10
C LYS A 77 10.61 -14.14 11.86
N GLN A 78 9.32 -14.44 12.02
CA GLN A 78 8.46 -14.92 10.95
C GLN A 78 7.37 -13.90 10.58
N VAL A 79 7.82 -12.75 10.08
CA VAL A 79 6.97 -11.59 9.74
C VAL A 79 6.28 -11.71 8.37
N ARG A 80 6.70 -12.67 7.54
CA ARG A 80 6.20 -12.85 6.18
C ARG A 80 5.77 -14.30 5.97
N CYS A 81 4.52 -14.49 5.57
CA CYS A 81 3.99 -15.79 5.19
C CYS A 81 4.43 -16.19 3.77
N THR A 82 4.48 -17.51 3.52
CA THR A 82 4.57 -18.03 2.15
C THR A 82 3.24 -17.82 1.42
N LYS A 83 3.27 -17.83 0.09
CA LYS A 83 2.05 -17.68 -0.73
C LYS A 83 0.98 -18.73 -0.39
N VAL A 84 1.39 -19.97 -0.14
CA VAL A 84 0.48 -21.07 0.20
C VAL A 84 -0.20 -20.84 1.56
N GLN A 85 0.59 -20.44 2.57
CA GLN A 85 0.05 -20.12 3.89
C GLN A 85 -0.91 -18.94 3.81
N HIS A 86 -0.51 -17.87 3.12
CA HIS A 86 -1.38 -16.70 2.90
C HIS A 86 -2.73 -17.12 2.34
N GLN A 87 -2.73 -17.90 1.24
CA GLN A 87 -3.96 -18.33 0.59
C GLN A 87 -4.83 -19.18 1.54
N THR A 88 -4.22 -20.12 2.26
CA THR A 88 -4.94 -21.00 3.20
C THR A 88 -5.66 -20.20 4.28
N TYR A 89 -5.00 -19.21 4.88
CA TYR A 89 -5.61 -18.38 5.92
C TYR A 89 -6.61 -17.37 5.35
N PHE A 90 -6.35 -16.84 4.14
CA PHE A 90 -7.26 -15.92 3.47
C PHE A 90 -8.57 -16.61 3.07
N ASP A 91 -8.49 -17.81 2.50
CA ASP A 91 -9.67 -18.61 2.14
C ASP A 91 -10.53 -18.91 3.38
N GLY A 92 -9.93 -19.05 4.56
CA GLY A 92 -10.66 -19.25 5.83
C GLY A 92 -11.40 -18.01 6.36
N VAL A 93 -11.11 -16.81 5.83
CA VAL A 93 -11.82 -15.56 6.16
C VAL A 93 -12.87 -15.22 5.10
N GLU A 94 -12.63 -15.60 3.85
CA GLU A 94 -13.54 -15.34 2.73
C GLU A 94 -14.76 -16.28 2.69
N ASN A 95 -14.67 -17.47 3.30
CA ASN A 95 -15.78 -18.44 3.42
C ASN A 95 -16.63 -18.26 4.68
#